data_AF-A0AAJ2T9Y4-F1
#
_entry.id   AF-A0AAJ2T9Y4-F1
#
_cell.length_a   1.000
_cell.length_b   1.000
_cell.length_c   1.000
_cell.angle_alpha   90.00
_cell.angle_beta   90.00
_cell.angle_gamma   90.00
#
_symmetry.space_group_name_H-M   'P 1'
#
loop_
_entity.id
_entity.type
_entity.pdbx_description
1 polymer ?
#
loop_
_entity_poly.entity_id
_entity_poly.type
_entity_poly.pdbx_seq_one_letter_code
_entity_poly.pdbx_strand_id
1 'polypeptide(L)'
;MSYKNAKDVLPDELIREIQKYIDGDLLYIPTKSVKTEWGIRSGARQKYAERNHEIRERYKESASIEELARLYFLSTDSIRKIVCGLSSEGTRRAL
;
A
#
# COMPACT_ATOMS: atom_id res chain seq x y z
N MET A 1 2.91 -10.53 5.64
CA MET A 1 2.02 -11.70 5.73
C MET A 1 2.87 -12.89 6.08
N SER A 2 2.52 -13.67 7.10
CA SER A 2 3.24 -14.92 7.37
C SER A 2 2.81 -15.94 6.33
N TYR A 3 3.78 -16.60 5.70
CA TYR A 3 3.50 -17.81 4.94
C TYR A 3 2.90 -18.87 5.88
N LYS A 4 1.95 -19.65 5.37
CA LYS A 4 1.39 -20.82 6.03
C LYS A 4 1.27 -21.93 4.99
N ASN A 5 1.79 -23.12 5.30
CA ASN A 5 1.59 -24.26 4.42
C ASN A 5 0.12 -24.71 4.51
N ALA A 6 -0.49 -25.01 3.36
CA ALA A 6 -1.88 -25.45 3.30
C ALA A 6 -2.12 -26.74 4.12
N LYS A 7 -1.14 -27.65 4.15
CA LYS A 7 -1.18 -28.90 4.92
C LYS A 7 -1.26 -28.68 6.43
N ASP A 8 -0.79 -27.53 6.91
CA ASP A 8 -0.77 -27.21 8.34
C ASP A 8 -2.09 -26.57 8.82
N VAL A 9 -2.94 -26.12 7.89
CA VAL A 9 -4.09 -25.25 8.22
C VAL A 9 -5.41 -25.68 7.60
N LEU A 10 -5.40 -26.50 6.55
CA LEU A 10 -6.60 -26.97 5.85
C LEU A 10 -6.82 -28.48 6.06
N PRO A 11 -8.07 -28.96 6.09
CA PRO A 11 -8.36 -30.39 6.07
C PRO A 11 -7.91 -31.06 4.76
N ASP A 12 -7.48 -32.32 4.83
CA ASP A 12 -7.01 -33.10 3.68
C ASP A 12 -8.02 -33.17 2.54
N GLU A 13 -9.31 -33.30 2.84
CA GLU A 13 -10.38 -33.34 1.85
C GLU A 13 -10.43 -32.05 1.01
N LEU A 14 -10.24 -30.89 1.65
CA LEU A 14 -10.22 -29.60 0.98
C LEU A 14 -8.96 -29.43 0.14
N ILE A 15 -7.81 -29.91 0.61
CA ILE A 15 -6.55 -29.89 -0.16
C ILE A 15 -6.72 -30.71 -1.43
N ARG A 16 -7.29 -31.92 -1.33
CA ARG A 16 -7.58 -32.77 -2.51
C ARG A 16 -8.51 -32.09 -3.50
N GLU A 17 -9.51 -31.36 -3.01
CA GLU A 17 -10.42 -30.63 -3.89
C GLU A 17 -9.70 -29.48 -4.62
N ILE A 18 -8.89 -28.70 -3.90
CA ILE A 18 -8.09 -27.60 -4.50
C ILE A 18 -7.12 -28.16 -5.55
N GLN A 19 -6.48 -29.29 -5.29
CA GLN A 19 -5.53 -29.94 -6.21
C GLN A 19 -6.16 -30.37 -7.54
N LYS A 20 -7.48 -30.51 -7.63
CA LYS A 20 -8.16 -30.72 -8.92
C LYS A 20 -8.09 -29.49 -9.84
N TYR A 21 -7.90 -28.30 -9.26
CA TYR A 21 -7.84 -27.03 -9.99
C TYR A 21 -6.42 -26.50 -10.12
N ILE A 22 -5.57 -26.72 -9.10
CA ILE A 22 -4.21 -26.19 -9.03
C ILE A 22 -3.33 -27.07 -8.13
N ASP A 23 -2.20 -27.57 -8.63
CA ASP A 23 -1.26 -28.40 -7.87
C ASP A 23 0.18 -27.92 -8.07
N GLY A 24 0.90 -27.70 -6.96
CA GLY A 24 2.28 -27.20 -6.97
C GLY A 24 2.45 -25.67 -6.96
N ASP A 25 1.37 -24.89 -7.08
CA ASP A 25 1.43 -23.43 -7.16
C ASP A 25 0.99 -22.70 -5.86
N LEU A 26 1.36 -21.43 -5.75
CA LEU A 26 0.96 -20.55 -4.65
C LEU A 26 -0.44 -19.94 -4.89
N LEU A 27 -1.42 -20.34 -4.08
CA LEU A 27 -2.78 -19.82 -4.12
C LEU A 27 -3.01 -18.72 -3.07
N TYR A 28 -3.44 -17.53 -3.51
CA TYR A 28 -3.87 -16.45 -2.61
C TYR A 28 -5.34 -16.60 -2.22
N ILE A 29 -5.62 -16.64 -0.91
CA ILE A 29 -6.98 -16.62 -0.38
C ILE A 29 -7.33 -15.18 0.03
N PRO A 30 -8.29 -14.51 -0.65
CA PRO A 30 -8.72 -13.18 -0.24
C PRO A 30 -9.33 -13.21 1.16
N THR A 31 -9.09 -12.13 1.93
CA THR A 31 -9.75 -11.96 3.23
C THR A 31 -11.25 -11.78 3.04
N LYS A 32 -12.04 -12.33 3.97
CA LYS A 32 -13.50 -12.16 4.03
C LYS A 32 -13.91 -10.72 4.40
N SER A 33 -13.04 -9.97 5.07
CA SER A 33 -13.31 -8.57 5.42
C SER A 33 -13.02 -7.65 4.23
N VAL A 34 -13.84 -6.62 4.01
CA VAL A 34 -13.43 -5.45 3.22
C VAL A 34 -12.07 -5.01 3.76
N LYS A 35 -11.02 -5.03 2.93
CA LYS A 35 -9.68 -4.59 3.36
C LYS A 35 -9.86 -3.20 3.96
N THR A 36 -9.58 -3.06 5.25
CA THR A 36 -9.41 -1.73 5.82
C THR A 36 -8.27 -1.10 5.04
N GLU A 37 -8.55 0.04 4.42
CA GLU A 37 -7.60 0.72 3.56
C GLU A 37 -6.26 0.90 4.31
N TRP A 38 -5.15 0.78 3.58
CA TRP A 38 -3.83 0.72 4.19
C TRP A 38 -3.61 1.89 5.15
N GLY A 39 -3.13 1.59 6.35
CA GLY A 39 -2.79 2.60 7.36
C GLY A 39 -3.95 3.17 8.19
N ILE A 40 -5.21 2.73 8.00
CA ILE A 40 -6.33 3.15 8.87
C ILE A 40 -6.18 2.55 10.29
N ARG A 41 -5.91 1.24 10.39
CA ARG A 41 -5.80 0.57 11.71
C ARG A 41 -4.55 0.95 12.51
N SER A 42 -3.49 1.40 11.84
CA SER A 42 -2.22 1.78 12.49
C SER A 42 -2.06 3.29 12.68
N GLY A 43 -3.02 4.11 12.26
CA GLY A 43 -2.93 5.58 12.28
C GLY A 43 -1.91 6.17 11.28
N ALA A 44 -1.13 5.32 10.61
CA ALA A 44 -0.09 5.73 9.68
C ALA A 44 -0.65 6.55 8.51
N ARG A 45 -1.86 6.21 8.04
CA ARG A 45 -2.50 6.95 6.93
C ARG A 45 -2.77 8.41 7.31
N GLN A 46 -3.27 8.63 8.53
CA GLN A 46 -3.53 9.98 9.02
C GLN A 46 -2.24 10.78 9.16
N LYS A 47 -1.20 10.19 9.76
CA LYS A 47 0.12 10.82 9.89
C LYS A 47 0.72 11.20 8.54
N TYR A 48 0.59 10.35 7.52
CA TYR A 48 1.07 10.68 6.18
C TYR A 48 0.21 11.75 5.50
N ALA A 49 -1.10 11.75 5.72
CA ALA A 49 -2.00 12.77 5.19
C ALA A 49 -1.67 14.16 5.77
N GLU A 50 -1.48 14.25 7.09
CA GLU A 50 -1.08 15.47 7.80
C GLU A 50 0.27 16.00 7.31
N ARG A 51 1.29 15.13 7.25
CA ARG A 51 2.62 15.51 6.71
C ARG A 51 2.52 15.99 5.26
N ASN A 52 1.78 15.27 4.41
CA ASN A 52 1.65 15.63 3.00
C ASN A 52 0.87 16.94 2.81
N HIS A 53 -0.08 17.25 3.69
CA HIS A 53 -0.76 18.54 3.72
C HIS A 53 0.23 19.66 4.07
N GLU A 54 1.03 19.50 5.13
CA GLU A 54 2.04 20.49 5.52
C GLU A 54 3.09 20.73 4.41
N ILE A 55 3.53 19.68 3.72
CA ILE A 55 4.44 19.78 2.56
C ILE A 55 3.81 20.64 1.44
N ARG A 56 2.52 20.48 1.18
CA ARG A 56 1.80 21.26 0.16
C ARG A 56 1.67 22.73 0.55
N GLU A 57 1.36 23.02 1.80
CA GLU A 57 1.26 24.40 2.29
C GLU A 57 2.61 25.12 2.22
N ARG A 58 3.69 24.48 2.70
CA ARG A 58 5.04 25.05 2.60
C ARG A 58 5.50 25.26 1.16
N TYR A 59 5.11 24.38 0.24
CA TYR A 59 5.38 24.57 -1.18
C TYR A 59 4.64 25.80 -1.75
N LYS A 60 3.39 26.06 -1.33
CA LYS A 60 2.67 27.29 -1.71
C LYS A 60 3.33 28.56 -1.16
N GLU A 61 3.97 28.46 -0.01
CA GLU A 61 4.79 29.52 0.59
C GLU A 61 6.15 29.70 -0.11
N SER A 62 6.34 29.14 -1.31
CA SER A 62 7.54 29.25 -2.16
C SER A 62 8.76 28.45 -1.68
N ALA A 63 8.59 27.45 -0.81
CA ALA A 63 9.66 26.51 -0.50
C ALA A 63 10.00 25.63 -1.71
N SER A 64 11.30 25.43 -1.98
CA SER A 64 11.75 24.58 -3.10
C SER A 64 11.55 23.08 -2.81
N ILE A 65 11.49 22.28 -3.87
CA ILE A 65 11.37 20.82 -3.77
C ILE A 65 12.57 20.22 -3.00
N GLU A 66 13.76 20.78 -3.21
CA GLU A 66 15.02 20.36 -2.60
C GLU A 66 15.05 20.66 -1.10
N GLU A 67 14.50 21.80 -0.67
CA GLU A 67 14.39 22.15 0.76
C GLU A 67 13.40 21.24 1.48
N LEU A 68 12.24 21.01 0.88
CA LEU A 68 11.23 20.10 1.43
C LEU A 68 11.75 18.66 1.51
N ALA A 69 12.52 18.22 0.50
CA ALA A 69 13.16 16.90 0.50
C ALA A 69 14.10 16.74 1.71
N ARG A 70 14.92 17.75 2.00
CA ARG A 70 15.81 17.75 3.19
C ARG A 70 15.03 17.81 4.50
N LEU A 71 14.05 18.71 4.60
CA LEU A 71 13.28 18.95 5.83
C LEU A 71 12.48 17.72 6.28
N TYR A 72 11.92 16.98 5.31
CA TYR A 72 11.07 15.81 5.58
C TYR A 72 11.79 14.47 5.39
N PHE A 73 13.09 14.49 5.08
CA PHE A 73 13.88 13.29 4.78
C PHE A 73 13.27 12.41 3.69
N LEU A 74 12.81 13.05 2.61
CA LEU A 74 12.18 12.42 1.46
C LEU A 74 12.99 12.66 0.20
N SER A 75 12.84 11.76 -0.78
CA SER A 75 13.38 12.02 -2.12
C SER A 75 12.64 13.19 -2.80
N THR A 76 13.32 13.90 -3.69
CA THR A 76 12.70 14.96 -4.51
C THR A 76 11.55 14.44 -5.36
N ASP A 77 11.61 13.19 -5.84
CA ASP A 77 10.50 12.52 -6.53
C ASP A 77 9.28 12.31 -5.62
N SER A 78 9.49 11.92 -4.37
CA SER A 78 8.40 11.78 -3.40
C SER A 78 7.74 13.12 -3.09
N ILE A 79 8.53 14.19 -2.90
CA ILE A 79 7.99 15.55 -2.72
C ILE A 79 7.21 15.98 -3.97
N ARG A 80 7.75 15.75 -5.17
CA ARG A 80 7.06 16.06 -6.43
C ARG A 80 5.72 15.34 -6.53
N LYS A 81 5.65 14.05 -6.19
CA LYS A 81 4.38 13.30 -6.15
C LYS A 81 3.39 13.86 -5.14
N ILE A 82 3.86 14.27 -3.96
CA ILE A 82 3.02 14.86 -2.91
C ILE A 82 2.42 16.19 -3.37
N VAL A 83 3.24 17.06 -3.95
CA VAL A 83 2.84 18.40 -4.40
C VAL A 83 2.01 18.36 -5.68
N CYS A 84 2.43 17.59 -6.69
CA CYS A 84 1.73 17.47 -7.98
C CYS A 84 0.50 16.54 -7.94
N GLY A 85 0.24 15.85 -6.83
CA GLY A 85 -0.91 14.96 -6.69
C GLY A 85 -0.85 13.70 -7.56
N LEU A 86 0.33 13.34 -8.08
CA LEU A 86 0.55 12.10 -8.84
C LEU A 86 0.51 10.91 -7.88
N SER A 87 -0.70 10.52 -7.45
CA SER A 87 -0.89 9.24 -6.79
C SER A 87 -0.68 8.12 -7.81
N SER A 88 0.21 7.18 -7.47
CA SER A 88 0.35 5.89 -8.15
C SER A 88 -0.94 5.03 -8.15
N GLU A 89 -2.01 5.47 -7.50
CA GLU A 89 -3.35 4.84 -7.57
C GLU A 89 -4.12 5.20 -8.85
N GLY A 90 -3.73 6.25 -9.59
CA GLY A 90 -4.39 6.64 -10.84
C GLY A 90 -4.11 5.72 -12.04
N THR A 91 -3.04 4.94 -12.01
CA THR A 91 -2.58 4.14 -13.18
C THR A 91 -3.07 2.68 -13.15
N ARG A 92 -3.84 2.27 -12.14
CA ARG A 92 -4.35 0.88 -12.03
C ARG A 92 -5.86 0.72 -12.24
N ARG A 93 -6.57 1.77 -12.68
CA ARG A 93 -8.02 1.74 -12.92
C ARG A 93 -8.43 1.74 -14.39
N ALA A 94 -7.51 1.39 -15.29
CA ALA A 94 -7.78 1.24 -16.71
C ALA A 94 -7.00 0.03 -17.28
N LEU A 95 -7.32 -1.17 -16.80
CA LEU A 95 -7.25 -2.44 -17.54
C LEU A 95 -8.32 -3.37 -16.97
#